data_AF-A0A2M7PX35-F1
#
_entry.id   AF-A0A2M7PX35-F1
#
_cell.length_a   1.000
_cell.length_b   1.000
_cell.length_c   1.000
_cell.angle_alpha   90.00
_cell.angle_beta   90.00
_cell.angle_gamma   90.00
#
_symmetry.space_group_name_H-M   'P 1'
#
loop_
_entity.id
_entity.type
_entity.pdbx_description
1 polymer ?
#
loop_
_entity_poly.entity_id
_entity_poly.type
_entity_poly.pdbx_seq_one_letter_code
_entity_poly.pdbx_strand_id
1 'polypeptide(L)'
;MKGATSVKAYYHNDVAVQAWVLQGCGLKLASMQLMHVNNKFTYQGDEDYAGLLTSVDISKPVIALLPGIGAQKDSFMAMLDGDLPEIAMGGQCNSPFECEFCSFCQPDDLPELKFHRF
;
A
#
# COMPACT_ATOMS: atom_id res chain seq x y z
N MET A 1 0.67 -7.09 9.42
CA MET A 1 1.40 -8.19 8.74
C MET A 1 1.15 -8.06 7.25
N LYS A 2 2.16 -8.29 6.41
CA LYS A 2 1.99 -8.34 4.96
C LYS A 2 2.47 -9.68 4.43
N GLY A 3 1.68 -10.30 3.55
CA GLY A 3 2.01 -11.57 2.88
C GLY A 3 3.12 -11.41 1.86
N ALA A 4 4.29 -10.98 2.32
CA ALA A 4 5.48 -10.75 1.53
C ALA A 4 6.70 -11.32 2.24
N THR A 5 7.77 -11.51 1.48
CA THR A 5 9.06 -11.99 2.00
C THR A 5 10.04 -10.85 2.28
N SER A 6 9.67 -9.61 1.93
CA SER A 6 10.47 -8.41 2.16
C SER A 6 9.58 -7.17 2.32
N VAL A 7 10.12 -6.12 2.93
CA VAL A 7 9.47 -4.81 3.06
C VAL A 7 9.56 -4.06 1.73
N LYS A 8 8.42 -3.59 1.22
CA LYS A 8 8.34 -2.71 0.05
C LYS A 8 7.92 -1.31 0.51
N ALA A 9 8.42 -0.29 -0.18
CA ALA A 9 8.23 1.11 0.23
C ALA A 9 6.74 1.51 0.37
N TYR A 10 5.86 0.94 -0.46
CA TYR A 10 4.42 1.24 -0.37
C TYR A 10 3.75 0.71 0.90
N TYR A 11 4.34 -0.28 1.60
CA TYR A 11 3.83 -0.72 2.90
C TYR A 11 3.98 0.35 3.99
N HIS A 12 4.90 1.31 3.82
CA HIS A 12 5.02 2.43 4.75
C HIS A 12 3.78 3.32 4.72
N ASN A 13 3.12 3.50 3.55
CA ASN A 13 1.90 4.28 3.45
C ASN A 13 0.75 3.61 4.21
N ASP A 14 0.58 2.30 4.06
CA ASP A 14 -0.44 1.54 4.81
C ASP A 14 -0.29 1.73 6.33
N VAL A 15 0.95 1.59 6.81
CA VAL A 15 1.27 1.72 8.24
C VAL A 15 1.19 3.17 8.71
N ALA A 16 1.49 4.15 7.85
CA ALA A 16 1.32 5.56 8.16
C ALA A 16 -0.16 5.93 8.34
N VAL A 17 -1.06 5.43 7.48
CA VAL A 17 -2.50 5.63 7.66
C VAL A 17 -2.97 4.99 8.96
N GLN A 18 -2.57 3.75 9.25
CA GLN A 18 -2.91 3.07 10.51
C GLN A 18 -2.41 3.85 11.73
N ALA A 19 -1.16 4.30 11.70
CA ALA A 19 -0.56 5.07 12.78
C ALA A 19 -1.25 6.44 12.98
N TRP A 20 -1.59 7.11 11.88
CA TRP A 20 -2.32 8.38 11.89
C TRP A 20 -3.70 8.22 12.55
N VAL A 21 -4.46 7.18 12.21
CA VAL A 21 -5.75 6.88 12.85
C VAL A 21 -5.58 6.61 14.35
N LEU A 22 -4.64 5.76 14.75
CA LEU A 22 -4.41 5.42 16.16
C LEU A 22 -4.01 6.65 16.99
N GLN A 23 -3.15 7.53 16.45
CA GLN A 23 -2.79 8.79 17.10
C GLN A 23 -3.98 9.74 17.22
N GLY A 24 -4.85 9.80 16.19
CA GLY A 24 -6.12 10.52 16.24
C GLY A 24 -7.06 10.02 17.35
N CYS A 25 -6.99 8.73 17.68
CA CYS A 25 -7.68 8.14 18.83
C CYS A 25 -6.99 8.40 20.19
N GLY A 26 -5.91 9.18 20.23
CA GLY A 26 -5.17 9.52 21.46
C GLY A 26 -4.14 8.48 21.89
N LEU A 27 -3.86 7.46 21.06
CA LEU A 27 -2.86 6.43 21.39
C LEU A 27 -1.45 6.92 21.07
N LYS A 28 -0.54 6.71 22.02
CA LYS A 28 0.90 6.95 21.83
C LYS A 28 1.56 5.67 21.34
N LEU A 29 2.09 5.69 20.12
CA LEU A 29 2.77 4.53 19.54
C LEU A 29 4.25 4.55 19.92
N ALA A 30 4.72 3.48 20.56
CA ALA A 30 6.14 3.33 20.90
C ALA A 30 6.99 2.91 19.70
N SER A 31 6.45 2.06 18.83
CA SER A 31 7.09 1.65 17.58
C SER A 31 6.05 1.15 16.57
N MET A 32 6.44 1.10 15.29
CA MET A 32 5.66 0.53 14.19
C MET A 32 6.50 -0.56 13.52
N GLN A 33 6.06 -1.80 13.68
CA GLN A 33 6.77 -2.99 13.20
C GLN A 33 6.01 -3.60 12.02
N LEU A 34 6.70 -3.87 10.92
CA LEU A 34 6.14 -4.63 9.82
C LEU A 34 6.58 -6.08 9.91
N MET A 35 5.62 -6.98 10.17
CA MET A 35 5.85 -8.42 10.11
C MET A 35 5.73 -8.94 8.67
N HIS A 36 6.69 -9.78 8.28
CA HIS A 36 6.74 -10.46 6.99
C HIS A 36 7.22 -11.91 7.16
N VAL A 37 7.00 -12.74 6.14
CA VAL A 37 7.45 -14.14 6.16
C VAL A 37 8.97 -14.19 6.02
N ASN A 38 9.61 -14.99 6.85
CA ASN A 38 11.02 -15.31 6.74
C ASN A 38 11.22 -16.31 5.59
N ASN A 39 11.81 -15.87 4.48
CA ASN A 39 12.03 -16.72 3.31
C ASN A 39 13.10 -17.82 3.51
N LYS A 40 13.76 -17.86 4.68
CA LYS A 40 14.68 -18.92 5.08
C LYS A 40 14.05 -19.94 6.02
N PHE A 41 12.77 -19.77 6.38
CA PHE A 41 12.07 -20.70 7.25
C PHE A 41 11.82 -22.03 6.53
N THR A 42 12.09 -23.13 7.25
CA THR A 42 11.75 -24.50 6.84
C THR A 42 10.93 -25.12 7.96
N TYR A 43 9.73 -25.58 7.65
CA TYR A 43 8.85 -26.25 8.61
C TYR A 43 9.45 -27.60 9.04
N GLN A 44 9.65 -27.78 10.34
CA GLN A 44 10.29 -28.98 10.91
C GLN A 44 9.29 -30.05 11.36
N GLY A 45 7.98 -29.75 11.37
CA GLY A 45 6.94 -30.64 11.91
C GLY A 45 6.39 -30.15 13.25
N ASP A 46 5.61 -30.99 13.91
CA ASP A 46 5.09 -30.79 15.28
C ASP A 46 4.34 -29.46 15.53
N GLU A 47 3.74 -28.88 14.48
CA GLU A 47 3.07 -27.58 14.53
C GLU A 47 4.00 -26.42 14.97
N ASP A 48 5.32 -26.61 14.86
CA ASP A 48 6.31 -25.60 15.22
C ASP A 48 6.55 -24.61 14.07
N TYR A 49 5.97 -23.42 14.21
CA TYR A 49 6.14 -22.29 13.31
C TYR A 49 7.13 -21.25 13.84
N ALA A 50 7.93 -21.57 14.86
CA ALA A 50 8.92 -20.66 15.40
C ALA A 50 9.89 -20.19 14.29
N GLY A 51 10.03 -18.87 14.14
CA GLY A 51 10.87 -18.27 13.10
C GLY A 51 10.24 -18.15 11.71
N LEU A 52 8.98 -18.54 11.52
CA LEU A 52 8.22 -18.31 10.28
C LEU A 52 8.06 -16.82 9.97
N LEU A 53 7.77 -16.03 11.00
CA LEU A 53 7.58 -14.59 10.87
C LEU A 53 8.77 -13.84 11.45
N THR A 54 9.16 -12.77 10.76
CA THR A 54 10.14 -11.80 11.25
C THR A 54 9.56 -10.39 11.16
N SER A 55 10.05 -9.48 12.00
CA SER A 55 9.59 -8.10 12.07
C SER A 55 10.71 -7.12 11.77
N VAL A 56 10.38 -6.06 11.05
CA VAL A 56 11.28 -4.94 10.78
C VAL A 56 10.68 -3.66 11.34
N ASP A 57 11.47 -2.93 12.11
CA ASP A 57 11.08 -1.61 12.61
C ASP A 57 11.09 -0.60 11.45
N ILE A 58 9.93 -0.05 11.17
CA ILE A 58 9.72 0.95 10.12
C ILE A 58 9.21 2.28 10.70
N SER A 59 9.41 2.51 12.00
CA SER A 59 8.95 3.72 12.68
C SER A 59 9.50 4.98 12.02
N LYS A 60 10.79 5.01 11.69
CA LYS A 60 11.44 6.18 11.07
C LYS A 60 10.80 6.59 9.74
N PRO A 61 10.69 5.71 8.71
CA PRO A 61 10.04 6.09 7.46
C PRO A 61 8.55 6.40 7.64
N VAL A 62 7.84 5.72 8.55
CA VAL A 62 6.42 6.00 8.81
C VAL A 62 6.20 7.38 9.44
N ILE A 63 7.01 7.75 10.44
CA ILE A 63 6.94 9.07 11.09
C ILE A 63 7.13 10.20 10.07
N ALA A 64 8.02 10.01 9.07
CA ALA A 64 8.24 10.98 8.02
C ALA A 64 7.02 11.22 7.12
N LEU A 65 6.10 10.25 7.01
CA LEU A 65 4.88 10.33 6.19
C LEU A 65 3.70 10.96 6.94
N LEU A 66 3.65 10.80 8.26
CA LEU A 66 2.51 11.22 9.10
C LEU A 66 2.02 12.67 8.86
N PRO A 67 2.89 13.70 8.70
CA PRO A 67 2.43 15.06 8.49
C PRO A 67 1.58 15.25 7.22
N GLY A 68 1.78 14.41 6.20
CA GLY A 68 1.10 14.51 4.91
C GLY A 68 -0.26 13.81 4.84
N ILE A 69 -0.53 12.85 5.74
CA ILE A 69 -1.69 11.95 5.63
C ILE A 69 -3.02 12.72 5.66
N GLY A 70 -3.14 13.75 6.51
CA GLY A 70 -4.37 14.55 6.61
C GLY A 70 -4.69 15.28 5.30
N ALA A 71 -3.70 15.98 4.73
CA ALA A 71 -3.87 16.71 3.47
C ALA A 71 -4.13 15.78 2.29
N GLN A 72 -3.49 14.61 2.25
CA GLN A 72 -3.75 13.59 1.22
C GLN A 72 -5.18 13.06 1.32
N LYS A 73 -5.65 12.75 2.54
CA LYS A 73 -7.04 12.33 2.79
C LYS A 73 -8.01 13.39 2.30
N ASP A 74 -7.80 14.66 2.62
CA ASP A 74 -8.67 15.74 2.16
C ASP A 74 -8.69 15.87 0.64
N SER A 75 -7.53 15.75 -0.02
CA SER A 75 -7.41 15.73 -1.48
C SER A 75 -8.17 14.57 -2.12
N PHE A 76 -8.07 13.37 -1.56
CA PHE A 76 -8.82 12.20 -2.05
C PHE A 76 -10.32 12.35 -1.86
N MET A 77 -10.76 12.90 -0.72
CA MET A 77 -12.19 13.18 -0.50
C MET A 77 -12.72 14.20 -1.50
N ALA A 78 -11.97 15.27 -1.79
CA ALA A 78 -12.34 16.26 -2.80
C ALA A 78 -12.40 15.66 -4.22
N MET A 79 -11.46 14.78 -4.56
CA MET A 79 -11.48 14.08 -5.85
C MET A 79 -12.69 13.16 -5.99
N LEU A 80 -13.06 12.43 -4.94
CA LEU A 80 -14.21 11.53 -4.93
C LEU A 80 -15.56 12.27 -4.98
N ASP A 81 -15.62 13.50 -4.49
CA ASP A 81 -16.82 14.35 -4.53
C ASP A 81 -17.00 15.07 -5.89
N GLY A 82 -15.96 15.08 -6.72
CA GLY A 82 -15.94 15.71 -8.04
C GLY A 82 -16.33 14.79 -9.18
N ASP A 83 -16.24 15.33 -10.40
CA ASP A 83 -16.41 14.57 -11.64
C ASP A 83 -15.21 13.64 -11.89
N LEU A 84 -15.40 12.69 -12.81
CA LEU A 84 -14.33 11.80 -13.26
C LEU A 84 -13.12 12.62 -13.73
N PRO A 85 -11.89 12.35 -13.22
CA PRO A 85 -10.72 13.14 -13.59
C PRO A 85 -10.40 13.01 -15.09
N GLU A 86 -10.16 14.15 -15.76
CA GLU A 86 -9.72 14.22 -17.15
C GLU A 86 -8.22 13.89 -17.30
N ILE A 87 -7.84 12.66 -16.93
CA ILE A 87 -6.47 12.16 -17.04
C ILE A 87 -6.41 10.97 -18.00
N ALA A 88 -5.45 11.01 -18.93
CA ALA A 88 -5.20 9.88 -19.83
C ALA A 88 -4.64 8.67 -19.04
N MET A 89 -5.00 7.46 -19.48
CA MET A 89 -4.37 6.24 -18.99
C MET A 89 -2.85 6.29 -19.20
N GLY A 90 -2.09 5.68 -18.28
CA GLY A 90 -0.64 5.78 -18.27
C GLY A 90 0.03 4.85 -17.24
N GLY A 91 1.24 5.21 -16.80
CA GLY A 91 2.02 4.39 -15.85
C GLY A 91 1.30 4.12 -14.53
N GLN A 92 0.38 5.01 -14.12
CA GLN A 92 -0.47 4.84 -12.95
C GLN A 92 -1.42 3.65 -13.04
N CYS A 93 -1.71 3.17 -14.26
CA CYS A 93 -2.63 2.04 -14.47
C CYS A 93 -2.00 0.67 -14.20
N ASN A 94 -0.67 0.59 -14.03
CA ASN A 94 0.05 -0.69 -13.94
C ASN A 94 1.07 -0.76 -12.80
N SER A 95 1.26 0.31 -12.03
CA SER A 95 2.30 0.39 -11.00
C SER A 95 1.76 0.94 -9.69
N PRO A 96 2.01 0.27 -8.55
CA PRO A 96 2.73 -0.99 -8.39
C PRO A 96 1.89 -2.24 -8.75
N PHE A 97 0.60 -2.07 -9.04
CA PHE A 97 -0.34 -3.11 -9.43
C PHE A 97 -1.23 -2.60 -10.56
N GLU A 98 -1.88 -3.52 -11.26
CA GLU A 98 -2.88 -3.19 -12.28
C GLU A 98 -4.09 -2.46 -11.66
N CYS A 99 -4.55 -1.42 -12.33
CA CYS A 99 -5.72 -0.66 -11.93
C CYS A 99 -7.00 -1.47 -12.24
N GLU A 100 -7.81 -1.69 -11.21
CA GLU A 100 -9.08 -2.43 -11.30
C GLU A 100 -10.13 -1.72 -12.20
N PHE A 101 -9.90 -0.46 -12.56
CA PHE A 101 -10.77 0.34 -13.41
C PHE A 101 -10.29 0.44 -14.87
N CYS A 102 -9.25 -0.29 -15.28
CA CYS A 102 -8.76 -0.23 -16.67
C CYS A 102 -9.87 -0.49 -17.70
N SER A 103 -10.72 -1.51 -17.48
CA SER A 103 -11.84 -1.83 -18.39
C SER A 103 -12.93 -0.75 -18.41
N PHE A 104 -13.05 0.04 -17.34
CA PHE A 104 -13.97 1.18 -17.32
C PHE A 104 -13.41 2.35 -18.15
N CYS A 105 -12.11 2.60 -18.05
CA CYS A 105 -11.45 3.68 -18.78
C CYS A 105 -11.27 3.37 -20.28
N GLN A 106 -11.17 2.09 -20.65
CA GLN A 106 -11.10 1.62 -22.05
C GLN A 106 -12.04 0.42 -22.26
N PRO A 107 -13.31 0.66 -22.62
CA PRO A 107 -14.25 -0.38 -23.00
C PRO A 107 -13.80 -1.17 -24.24
N ASP A 108 -14.07 -2.47 -24.28
CA ASP A 108 -13.63 -3.42 -25.32
C ASP A 108 -14.08 -3.07 -26.76
N ASP A 109 -15.11 -2.22 -26.91
CA ASP A 109 -15.66 -1.79 -28.20
C ASP A 109 -14.88 -0.64 -28.86
N LEU A 110 -13.82 -0.15 -28.21
CA LEU A 110 -12.90 0.86 -28.76
C LEU A 110 -11.62 0.19 -29.27
N PRO A 111 -11.06 0.64 -30.42
CA PRO A 111 -9.81 0.08 -30.93
C PRO A 111 -8.73 0.15 -29.86
N GLU A 112 -8.01 -0.97 -29.64
CA GLU A 112 -6.92 -1.04 -28.67
C GLU A 112 -6.01 0.17 -28.81
N LEU A 113 -6.10 1.10 -27.86
CA LEU A 113 -5.00 2.03 -27.64
C LEU A 113 -3.87 1.15 -27.12
N LYS A 114 -2.92 0.82 -28.01
CA LYS A 114 -1.70 0.10 -27.67
C LYS A 114 -0.88 0.96 -26.73
N PHE A 115 -1.24 0.96 -25.45
CA PHE A 115 -0.38 1.41 -24.38
C PHE A 115 0.71 0.35 -24.26
N HIS A 116 1.75 0.51 -25.07
CA HIS A 116 2.96 -0.28 -24.95
C HIS A 116 3.36 -0.30 -23.48
N ARG A 117 3.53 -1.51 -22.93
CA ARG A 117 4.33 -1.79 -21.73
C ARG A 117 5.52 -0.81 -21.70
N PHE A 118 5.45 0.19 -20.84
CA PHE A 118 6.60 1.02 -20.48
C PHE A 118 7.28 0.40 -19.27
#